data_AF-A0A3C0KFA3-F1
#
_entry.id   AF-A0A3C0KFA3-F1
#
_cell.length_a   1.000
_cell.length_b   1.000
_cell.length_c   1.000
_cell.angle_alpha   90.00
_cell.angle_beta   90.00
_cell.angle_gamma   90.00
#
_symmetry.space_group_name_H-M   'P 1'
#
loop_
_entity.id
_entity.type
_entity.pdbx_description
1 polymer ?
#
loop_
_entity_poly.entity_id
_entity_poly.type
_entity_poly.pdbx_seq_one_letter_code
_entity_poly.pdbx_strand_id
1 'polypeptide(L)'
;AIDAGNMLKPALARGELHCIGATTLDEYRKYIEKDAALERRFQKVLVDEPTVEQTIAILRGLQEKYEVHHGVDITDPAIVAAAELSHRYITDRFLPDKAIDLIDEAAAKIKIEIDSKPEVMDRLDRRLIQLKIEREAIRKETDEASQKRLELIEEEIERLQKEAADLEEIWKAEKAQAQGSAQVRENIEKLRLQIEEYTRKGDFNKVAELQYGKLPELEKQLKEAQAKEAGKAAEGPARQLLRTQVGAEEIAEVVSRATGIPVAKMMQGEKDKLL
;
A
#
# COMPACT_ATOMS: atom_id res chain seq x y z
N ALA A 1 2.32 24.47 -38.64
CA ALA A 1 1.72 23.26 -38.06
C ALA A 1 0.21 23.44 -38.08
N ILE A 2 -0.55 22.40 -38.43
CA ILE A 2 -2.02 22.46 -38.40
C ILE A 2 -2.45 22.61 -36.94
N ASP A 3 -3.07 23.73 -36.61
CA ASP A 3 -3.60 23.99 -35.28
C ASP A 3 -4.94 23.24 -35.12
N ALA A 4 -4.91 22.14 -34.36
CA ALA A 4 -6.07 21.31 -34.08
C ALA A 4 -7.23 22.11 -33.46
N GLY A 5 -6.95 23.24 -32.80
CA GLY A 5 -7.97 24.13 -32.26
C GLY A 5 -8.89 24.70 -33.36
N ASN A 6 -8.34 25.01 -34.54
CA ASN A 6 -9.14 25.51 -35.67
C ASN A 6 -10.02 24.43 -36.32
N MET A 7 -9.67 23.16 -36.15
CA MET A 7 -10.49 22.04 -36.63
C MET A 7 -11.67 21.75 -35.70
N LEU A 8 -11.55 22.05 -34.40
CA LEU A 8 -12.60 21.80 -33.40
C LEU A 8 -13.67 22.90 -33.37
N LYS A 9 -13.31 24.15 -33.69
CA LYS A 9 -14.22 25.31 -33.65
C LYS A 9 -15.54 25.10 -34.42
N PRO A 10 -15.57 24.57 -35.66
CA PRO A 10 -16.82 24.36 -36.38
C PRO A 10 -17.74 23.35 -35.69
N ALA A 11 -17.19 22.24 -35.18
CA ALA A 11 -17.96 21.20 -34.51
C ALA A 11 -18.51 21.68 -33.14
N LEU A 12 -17.69 22.42 -32.38
CA LEU A 12 -18.11 23.05 -31.12
C LEU A 12 -19.19 24.12 -31.34
N ALA A 13 -19.09 24.89 -32.42
CA ALA A 13 -20.07 25.93 -32.74
C ALA A 13 -21.44 25.35 -33.16
N ARG A 14 -21.44 24.20 -33.84
CA ARG A 14 -22.66 23.48 -34.26
C ARG A 14 -23.25 22.59 -33.16
N GLY A 15 -22.54 22.39 -32.05
CA GLY A 15 -22.98 21.49 -30.97
C GLY A 15 -22.90 20.00 -31.32
N GLU A 16 -22.15 19.65 -32.37
CA GLU A 16 -21.94 18.25 -32.80
C GLU A 16 -20.94 17.52 -31.91
N LEU A 17 -20.12 18.26 -31.16
CA LEU A 17 -19.09 17.75 -30.27
C LEU A 17 -19.34 18.19 -28.83
N HIS A 18 -19.53 17.22 -27.95
CA HIS A 18 -19.49 17.41 -26.50
C HIS A 18 -18.09 17.03 -26.01
N CYS A 19 -17.42 17.94 -25.31
CA CYS A 19 -16.10 17.67 -24.76
C CYS A 19 -15.93 18.31 -23.37
N ILE A 20 -15.13 17.66 -22.53
CA ILE A 20 -14.64 18.21 -21.27
C ILE A 20 -13.13 18.41 -21.43
N GLY A 21 -12.66 19.65 -21.29
CA GLY A 21 -11.24 19.98 -21.33
C GLY A 21 -10.68 20.10 -19.92
N ALA A 22 -9.44 19.66 -19.72
CA ALA A 22 -8.68 19.84 -18.49
C ALA A 22 -7.34 20.52 -18.83
N THR A 23 -7.02 21.62 -18.15
CA THR A 23 -5.80 22.40 -18.34
C THR A 23 -5.54 23.26 -17.10
N THR A 24 -4.34 23.81 -16.97
CA THR A 24 -4.01 24.75 -15.90
C THR A 24 -4.59 26.14 -16.19
N LEU A 25 -4.73 26.97 -15.14
CA LEU A 25 -5.23 28.33 -15.30
C LEU A 25 -4.35 29.18 -16.23
N ASP A 26 -3.04 28.96 -16.19
CA ASP A 26 -2.07 29.71 -16.99
C ASP A 26 -2.16 29.36 -18.48
N GLU A 27 -2.32 28.07 -18.78
CA GLU A 27 -2.56 27.62 -20.16
C GLU A 27 -3.94 28.06 -20.67
N TYR A 28 -4.98 28.01 -19.83
CA TYR A 28 -6.30 28.52 -20.18
C TYR A 28 -6.24 30.00 -20.58
N ARG A 29 -5.58 30.84 -19.77
CA ARG A 29 -5.36 32.28 -20.04
C ARG A 29 -4.58 32.51 -21.33
N LYS A 30 -3.63 31.62 -21.64
CA LYS A 30 -2.74 31.78 -22.80
C LYS A 30 -3.40 31.35 -24.11
N TYR A 31 -4.19 30.28 -24.10
CA TYR A 31 -4.65 29.59 -25.30
C TYR A 31 -6.17 29.64 -25.53
N ILE A 32 -6.98 29.72 -24.47
CA ILE A 32 -8.45 29.69 -24.59
C ILE A 32 -9.05 31.09 -24.42
N GLU A 33 -8.65 31.82 -23.38
CA GLU A 33 -9.19 33.13 -23.04
C GLU A 33 -8.84 34.20 -24.11
N LYS A 34 -7.72 34.03 -24.82
CA LYS A 34 -7.35 34.93 -25.93
C LYS A 34 -8.18 34.69 -27.20
N ASP A 35 -8.87 33.56 -27.31
CA ASP A 35 -9.66 33.19 -28.48
C ASP A 35 -11.16 33.32 -28.19
N ALA A 36 -11.75 34.42 -28.64
CA ALA A 36 -13.15 34.75 -28.41
C ALA A 36 -14.16 33.72 -28.99
N ALA A 37 -13.74 32.83 -29.88
CA ALA A 37 -14.59 31.74 -30.37
C ALA A 37 -14.58 30.55 -29.41
N LEU A 38 -13.46 30.24 -28.76
CA LEU A 38 -13.33 29.16 -27.80
C LEU A 38 -13.88 29.58 -26.42
N GLU A 39 -13.56 30.79 -25.96
CA GLU A 39 -14.01 31.32 -24.67
C GLU A 39 -15.54 31.27 -24.54
N ARG A 40 -16.28 31.58 -25.61
CA ARG A 40 -17.76 31.54 -25.61
C ARG A 40 -18.36 30.13 -25.64
N ARG A 41 -17.54 29.09 -25.87
CA ARG A 41 -17.97 27.70 -26.00
C ARG A 41 -17.57 26.85 -24.81
N PHE A 42 -16.58 27.28 -24.03
CA PHE A 42 -16.16 26.62 -22.81
C PHE A 42 -16.66 27.38 -21.58
N GLN A 43 -17.40 26.69 -20.72
CA GLN A 43 -17.64 27.17 -19.37
C GLN A 43 -16.43 26.86 -18.50
N LYS A 44 -15.87 27.89 -17.86
CA LYS A 44 -14.80 27.68 -16.87
C LYS A 44 -15.40 27.06 -15.61
N VAL A 45 -14.86 25.91 -15.23
CA VAL A 45 -15.11 25.23 -13.95
C VAL A 45 -13.77 25.16 -13.22
N LEU A 46 -13.66 25.88 -12.11
CA LEU A 46 -12.44 25.86 -11.28
C LEU A 46 -12.46 24.62 -10.40
N VAL A 47 -11.34 23.92 -10.37
CA VAL A 47 -11.10 22.76 -9.49
C VAL A 47 -9.86 23.12 -8.67
N ASP A 48 -10.09 23.51 -7.43
CA ASP A 48 -9.03 23.91 -6.51
C ASP A 48 -8.43 22.69 -5.80
N GLU A 49 -7.21 22.84 -5.28
CA GLU A 49 -6.57 21.83 -4.44
C GLU A 49 -7.43 21.58 -3.19
N PRO A 50 -7.73 20.31 -2.83
CA PRO A 50 -8.46 20.00 -1.63
C PRO A 50 -7.65 20.37 -0.38
N THR A 51 -8.36 20.74 0.68
CA THR A 51 -7.76 20.87 2.01
C THR A 51 -7.24 19.53 2.54
N VAL A 52 -6.43 19.56 3.59
CA VAL A 52 -5.94 18.34 4.27
C VAL A 52 -7.12 17.47 4.73
N GLU A 53 -8.16 18.07 5.33
CA GLU A 53 -9.35 17.34 5.78
C GLU A 53 -10.13 16.69 4.62
N GLN A 54 -10.30 17.42 3.51
CA GLN A 54 -10.92 16.87 2.30
C GLN A 54 -10.08 15.75 1.71
N THR A 55 -8.75 15.87 1.74
CA THR A 55 -7.84 14.81 1.27
C THR A 55 -7.96 13.56 2.12
N ILE A 56 -8.05 13.70 3.45
CA ILE A 56 -8.31 12.56 4.36
C ILE A 56 -9.62 11.86 3.98
N ALA A 57 -10.69 12.61 3.70
CA ALA A 57 -11.97 12.03 3.27
C ALA A 57 -11.86 11.32 1.91
N ILE A 58 -11.13 11.90 0.95
CA ILE A 58 -10.86 11.27 -0.35
C ILE A 58 -10.08 9.96 -0.15
N LEU A 59 -9.01 9.97 0.65
CA LEU A 59 -8.19 8.80 0.93
C LEU A 59 -8.98 7.70 1.63
N ARG A 60 -9.85 8.02 2.60
CA ARG A 60 -10.78 7.06 3.21
C ARG A 60 -11.72 6.42 2.20
N GLY A 61 -12.19 7.18 1.21
CA GLY A 61 -13.00 6.65 0.11
C GLY A 61 -12.23 5.76 -0.87
N LEU A 62 -10.91 5.94 -0.96
CA LEU A 62 -10.01 5.13 -1.80
C LEU A 62 -9.36 3.97 -1.06
N GLN A 63 -9.34 4.00 0.28
CA GLN A 63 -8.64 3.08 1.16
C GLN A 63 -8.83 1.62 0.74
N GLU A 64 -10.08 1.17 0.68
CA GLU A 64 -10.41 -0.22 0.39
C GLU A 64 -9.90 -0.68 -0.99
N LYS A 65 -9.90 0.20 -1.99
CA LYS A 65 -9.38 -0.12 -3.34
C LYS A 65 -7.88 -0.37 -3.29
N TYR A 66 -7.13 0.43 -2.54
CA TYR A 66 -5.69 0.25 -2.37
C TYR A 66 -5.37 -0.98 -1.50
N GLU A 67 -6.15 -1.22 -0.46
CA GLU A 67 -6.02 -2.42 0.38
C GLU A 67 -6.20 -3.71 -0.44
N VAL A 68 -7.21 -3.76 -1.31
CA VAL A 68 -7.43 -4.89 -2.22
C VAL A 68 -6.31 -5.01 -3.26
N HIS A 69 -5.91 -3.91 -3.89
CA HIS A 69 -4.88 -3.92 -4.94
C HIS A 69 -3.51 -4.39 -4.42
N HIS A 70 -3.15 -3.96 -3.22
CA HIS A 70 -1.85 -4.30 -2.61
C HIS A 70 -1.91 -5.53 -1.70
N GLY A 71 -3.08 -5.93 -1.24
CA GLY A 71 -3.23 -7.03 -0.28
C GLY A 71 -2.72 -6.67 1.12
N VAL A 72 -2.83 -5.40 1.50
CA VAL A 72 -2.37 -4.85 2.80
C VAL A 72 -3.52 -4.12 3.48
N ASP A 73 -3.46 -3.96 4.80
CA ASP A 73 -4.38 -3.10 5.55
C ASP A 73 -3.80 -1.69 5.66
N ILE A 74 -4.61 -0.65 5.45
CA ILE A 74 -4.18 0.74 5.61
C ILE A 74 -4.87 1.28 6.86
N THR A 75 -4.08 1.76 7.82
CA THR A 75 -4.66 2.26 9.08
C THR A 75 -5.14 3.70 8.92
N ASP A 76 -6.16 4.11 9.68
CA ASP A 76 -6.63 5.52 9.66
C ASP A 76 -5.52 6.52 10.05
N PRO A 77 -4.64 6.24 11.04
CA PRO A 77 -3.45 7.06 11.29
C PRO A 77 -2.52 7.19 10.08
N ALA A 78 -2.36 6.15 9.25
CA ALA A 78 -1.57 6.26 8.03
C ALA A 78 -2.19 7.22 7.01
N ILE A 79 -3.53 7.21 6.89
CA ILE A 79 -4.25 8.14 6.02
C ILE A 79 -4.05 9.60 6.47
N VAL A 80 -4.19 9.85 7.77
CA VAL A 80 -3.97 11.18 8.34
C VAL A 80 -2.52 11.62 8.14
N ALA A 81 -1.55 10.76 8.46
CA ALA A 81 -0.13 11.03 8.27
C ALA A 81 0.20 11.33 6.79
N ALA A 82 -0.37 10.58 5.84
CA ALA A 82 -0.13 10.79 4.41
C ALA A 82 -0.61 12.17 3.96
N ALA A 83 -1.78 12.61 4.42
CA ALA A 83 -2.30 13.94 4.11
C ALA A 83 -1.48 15.06 4.79
N GLU A 84 -1.20 14.94 6.09
CA GLU A 84 -0.49 15.98 6.85
C GLU A 84 0.98 16.10 6.44
N LEU A 85 1.71 14.98 6.35
CA LEU A 85 3.14 14.99 6.03
C LEU A 85 3.39 15.41 4.59
N SER A 86 2.57 14.95 3.63
CA SER A 86 2.70 15.39 2.23
C SER A 86 2.39 16.88 2.08
N HIS A 87 1.39 17.40 2.80
CA HIS A 87 1.09 18.83 2.78
C HIS A 87 2.25 19.65 3.37
N ARG A 88 2.86 19.18 4.45
CA ARG A 88 3.91 19.90 5.17
C ARG A 88 5.28 19.87 4.50
N TYR A 89 5.67 18.72 3.95
CA TYR A 89 7.05 18.47 3.51
C TYR A 89 7.22 18.35 1.99
N ILE A 90 6.15 18.11 1.23
CA ILE A 90 6.18 18.00 -0.24
C ILE A 90 5.45 19.22 -0.83
N THR A 91 6.18 20.29 -1.12
CA THR A 91 5.61 21.59 -1.52
C THR A 91 5.58 21.83 -3.04
N ASP A 92 6.23 20.97 -3.82
CA ASP A 92 6.31 21.06 -5.28
C ASP A 92 5.17 20.30 -6.00
N ARG A 93 4.31 19.63 -5.23
CA ARG A 93 3.15 18.86 -5.70
C ARG A 93 1.88 19.23 -4.93
N PHE A 94 0.73 18.93 -5.52
CA PHE A 94 -0.59 19.28 -4.99
C PHE A 94 -1.31 18.06 -4.40
N LEU A 95 -2.11 18.29 -3.37
CA LEU A 95 -3.11 17.33 -2.89
C LEU A 95 -4.21 17.14 -3.96
N PRO A 96 -4.91 15.99 -3.99
CA PRO A 96 -4.70 14.80 -3.16
C PRO A 96 -3.61 13.86 -3.72
N ASP A 97 -3.11 14.14 -4.93
CA ASP A 97 -2.20 13.30 -5.72
C ASP A 97 -0.95 12.87 -4.93
N LYS A 98 -0.23 13.82 -4.34
CA LYS A 98 0.96 13.51 -3.54
C LYS A 98 0.67 12.64 -2.31
N ALA A 99 -0.53 12.69 -1.72
CA ALA A 99 -0.89 11.90 -0.56
C ALA A 99 -1.30 10.47 -0.98
N ILE A 100 -1.98 10.34 -2.12
CA ILE A 100 -2.30 9.06 -2.74
C ILE A 100 -1.00 8.30 -3.07
N ASP A 101 -0.02 8.98 -3.66
CA ASP A 101 1.28 8.38 -3.98
C ASP A 101 2.02 7.84 -2.75
N LEU A 102 1.97 8.55 -1.61
CA LEU A 102 2.59 8.06 -0.37
C LEU A 102 1.94 6.78 0.13
N ILE A 103 0.60 6.71 0.08
CA ILE A 103 -0.15 5.51 0.44
C ILE A 103 0.23 4.36 -0.51
N ASP A 104 0.28 4.63 -1.81
CA ASP A 104 0.60 3.63 -2.83
C ASP A 104 2.03 3.07 -2.66
N GLU A 105 3.02 3.95 -2.46
CA GLU A 105 4.42 3.53 -2.24
C GLU A 105 4.58 2.74 -0.94
N ALA A 106 3.94 3.19 0.15
CA ALA A 106 3.99 2.48 1.43
C ALA A 106 3.31 1.10 1.34
N ALA A 107 2.15 1.03 0.69
CA ALA A 107 1.44 -0.24 0.48
C ALA A 107 2.23 -1.20 -0.42
N ALA A 108 2.83 -0.70 -1.50
CA ALA A 108 3.69 -1.49 -2.38
C ALA A 108 4.94 -2.02 -1.65
N LYS A 109 5.55 -1.20 -0.78
CA LYS A 109 6.68 -1.63 0.05
C LYS A 109 6.30 -2.79 0.96
N ILE A 110 5.18 -2.69 1.68
CA ILE A 110 4.70 -3.75 2.57
C ILE A 110 4.36 -5.03 1.77
N LYS A 111 3.74 -4.90 0.60
CA LYS A 111 3.49 -6.04 -0.29
C LYS A 111 4.78 -6.79 -0.68
N ILE A 112 5.83 -6.05 -1.04
CA ILE A 112 7.13 -6.64 -1.36
C ILE A 112 7.72 -7.36 -0.14
N GLU A 113 7.58 -6.81 1.06
CA GLU A 113 8.02 -7.44 2.30
C GLU A 113 7.27 -8.74 2.62
N ILE A 114 5.95 -8.78 2.35
CA ILE A 114 5.11 -9.98 2.53
C ILE A 114 5.52 -11.10 1.55
N ASP A 115 5.79 -10.75 0.29
CA ASP A 115 6.16 -11.73 -0.73
C ASP A 115 7.60 -12.23 -0.58
N SER A 116 8.46 -11.43 0.04
CA SER A 116 9.88 -11.71 0.24
C SER A 116 10.15 -12.55 1.49
N LYS A 117 11.33 -13.19 1.51
CA LYS A 117 11.82 -13.86 2.71
C LYS A 117 12.24 -12.81 3.76
N PRO A 118 11.78 -12.89 5.02
CA PRO A 118 12.16 -11.94 6.06
C PRO A 118 13.68 -11.84 6.24
N GLU A 119 14.18 -10.64 6.50
CA GLU A 119 15.63 -10.38 6.58
C GLU A 119 16.32 -11.23 7.66
N VAL A 120 15.64 -11.48 8.78
CA VAL A 120 16.14 -12.34 9.86
C VAL A 120 16.40 -13.77 9.36
N MET A 121 15.50 -14.30 8.53
CA MET A 121 15.66 -15.63 7.96
C MET A 121 16.74 -15.66 6.87
N ASP A 122 16.88 -14.61 6.05
CA ASP A 122 17.95 -14.52 5.05
C ASP A 122 19.34 -14.45 5.72
N ARG A 123 19.46 -13.71 6.84
CA ARG A 123 20.69 -13.69 7.65
C ARG A 123 21.03 -15.06 8.23
N LEU A 124 20.05 -15.79 8.74
CA LEU A 124 20.21 -17.15 9.26
C LEU A 124 20.66 -18.12 8.16
N ASP A 125 20.03 -18.08 6.99
CA ASP A 125 20.39 -18.90 5.83
C ASP A 125 21.84 -18.67 5.39
N ARG A 126 22.24 -17.39 5.25
CA ARG A 126 23.62 -17.04 4.88
C ARG A 126 24.62 -17.56 5.90
N ARG A 127 24.30 -17.47 7.20
CA ARG A 127 25.15 -17.99 8.27
C ARG A 127 25.25 -19.51 8.23
N LEU A 128 24.13 -20.21 7.99
CA LEU A 128 24.11 -21.67 7.81
C LEU A 128 24.95 -22.12 6.61
N ILE A 129 24.87 -21.41 5.48
CA ILE A 129 25.70 -21.70 4.30
C ILE A 129 27.18 -21.55 4.64
N GLN A 130 27.55 -20.46 5.33
CA GLN A 130 28.94 -20.21 5.74
C GLN A 130 29.48 -21.35 6.61
N LEU A 131 28.72 -21.75 7.64
CA LEU A 131 29.12 -22.83 8.54
C LEU A 131 29.20 -24.19 7.83
N LYS A 132 28.30 -24.47 6.87
CA LYS A 132 28.36 -25.70 6.06
C LYS A 132 29.62 -25.75 5.19
N ILE A 133 30.02 -24.63 4.60
CA ILE A 133 31.28 -24.54 3.84
C ILE A 133 32.48 -24.76 4.76
N GLU A 134 32.48 -24.12 5.94
CA GLU A 134 33.53 -24.29 6.95
C GLU A 134 33.64 -25.74 7.42
N ARG A 135 32.49 -26.40 7.67
CA ARG A 135 32.40 -27.83 7.98
C ARG A 135 33.05 -28.69 6.89
N GLU A 136 32.71 -28.48 5.62
CA GLU A 136 33.29 -29.28 4.53
C GLU A 136 34.80 -29.03 4.34
N ALA A 137 35.29 -27.84 4.66
CA ALA A 137 36.73 -27.53 4.63
C ALA A 137 37.50 -28.29 5.72
N ILE A 138 36.97 -28.30 6.95
CA ILE A 138 37.64 -28.88 8.13
C ILE A 138 37.45 -30.40 8.21
N ARG A 139 36.44 -30.96 7.56
CA ARG A 139 36.11 -32.40 7.58
C ARG A 139 37.24 -33.34 7.19
N LYS A 140 38.23 -32.87 6.43
CA LYS A 140 39.38 -33.67 5.97
C LYS A 140 40.62 -33.53 6.87
N GLU A 141 40.58 -32.63 7.85
CA GLU A 141 41.69 -32.40 8.78
C GLU A 141 41.61 -33.39 9.95
N THR A 142 42.76 -33.83 10.45
CA THR A 142 42.84 -34.92 11.45
C THR A 142 43.47 -34.50 12.78
N ASP A 143 43.80 -33.22 12.96
CA ASP A 143 44.34 -32.70 14.22
C ASP A 143 43.23 -32.48 15.27
N GLU A 144 43.59 -32.59 16.55
CA GLU A 144 42.63 -32.46 17.66
C GLU A 144 41.93 -31.10 17.72
N ALA A 145 42.60 -30.03 17.26
CA ALA A 145 42.01 -28.69 17.25
C ALA A 145 40.91 -28.59 16.19
N SER A 146 41.13 -29.15 15.01
CA SER A 146 40.14 -29.22 13.93
C SER A 146 38.96 -30.14 14.26
N GLN A 147 39.18 -31.25 14.99
CA GLN A 147 38.08 -32.10 15.48
C GLN A 147 37.17 -31.35 16.47
N LYS A 148 37.74 -30.64 17.46
CA LYS A 148 36.95 -29.83 18.40
C LYS A 148 36.20 -28.68 17.71
N ARG A 149 36.83 -28.07 16.70
CA ARG A 149 36.19 -27.00 15.91
C ARG A 149 35.04 -27.54 15.05
N LEU A 150 35.20 -28.74 14.50
CA LEU A 150 34.15 -29.44 13.74
C LEU A 150 32.92 -29.69 14.63
N GLU A 151 33.11 -30.21 15.84
CA GLU A 151 32.02 -30.43 16.82
C GLU A 151 31.26 -29.14 17.12
N LEU A 152 31.96 -28.03 17.40
CA LEU A 152 31.33 -26.73 17.67
C LEU A 152 30.55 -26.20 16.45
N ILE A 153 31.08 -26.38 15.24
CA ILE A 153 30.40 -25.98 14.01
C ILE A 153 29.15 -26.83 13.78
N GLU A 154 29.21 -28.14 14.04
CA GLU A 154 28.05 -29.03 13.91
C GLU A 154 26.95 -28.69 14.92
N GLU A 155 27.31 -28.43 16.18
CA GLU A 155 26.37 -27.97 17.20
C GLU A 155 25.71 -26.63 16.81
N GLU A 156 26.49 -25.68 16.28
CA GLU A 156 25.96 -24.39 15.85
C GLU A 156 25.08 -24.51 14.60
N ILE A 157 25.43 -25.39 13.65
CA ILE A 157 24.57 -25.73 12.51
C ILE A 157 23.24 -26.30 12.99
N GLU A 158 23.25 -27.29 13.91
CA GLU A 158 22.02 -27.88 14.42
C GLU A 158 21.14 -26.86 15.14
N ARG A 159 21.74 -25.97 15.94
CA ARG A 159 21.02 -24.88 16.62
C ARG A 159 20.35 -23.95 15.62
N LEU A 160 21.10 -23.46 14.63
CA LEU A 160 20.59 -22.54 13.61
C LEU A 160 19.58 -23.21 12.68
N GLN A 161 19.70 -24.52 12.42
CA GLN A 161 18.71 -25.29 11.64
C GLN A 161 17.38 -25.40 12.37
N LYS A 162 17.39 -25.62 13.69
CA LYS A 162 16.17 -25.63 14.51
C LYS A 162 15.50 -24.25 14.49
N GLU A 163 16.27 -23.19 14.72
CA GLU A 163 15.77 -21.82 14.66
C GLU A 163 15.19 -21.46 13.29
N ALA A 164 15.86 -21.84 12.20
CA ALA A 164 15.37 -21.62 10.84
C ALA A 164 14.07 -22.39 10.57
N ALA A 165 13.95 -23.64 11.05
CA ALA A 165 12.74 -24.44 10.90
C ALA A 165 11.54 -23.83 11.67
N ASP A 166 11.78 -23.38 12.91
CA ASP A 166 10.76 -22.70 13.72
C ASP A 166 10.25 -21.43 13.04
N LEU A 167 11.17 -20.61 12.51
CA LEU A 167 10.81 -19.38 11.78
C LEU A 167 10.11 -19.67 10.45
N GLU A 168 10.50 -20.74 9.75
CA GLU A 168 9.85 -21.14 8.50
C GLU A 168 8.41 -21.61 8.72
N GLU A 169 8.12 -22.33 9.81
CA GLU A 169 6.76 -22.71 10.18
C GLU A 169 5.90 -21.49 10.48
N ILE A 170 6.43 -20.53 11.26
CA ILE A 170 5.75 -19.27 11.57
C ILE A 170 5.47 -18.48 10.28
N TRP A 171 6.49 -18.31 9.42
CA TRP A 171 6.35 -17.56 8.17
C TRP A 171 5.32 -18.18 7.22
N LYS A 172 5.30 -19.52 7.08
CA LYS A 172 4.29 -20.22 6.27
C LYS A 172 2.89 -20.03 6.82
N ALA A 173 2.74 -20.09 8.15
CA ALA A 173 1.46 -19.88 8.80
C ALA A 173 0.96 -18.43 8.60
N GLU A 174 1.81 -17.43 8.82
CA GLU A 174 1.46 -16.02 8.62
C GLU A 174 1.14 -15.72 7.15
N LYS A 175 1.94 -16.24 6.20
CA LYS A 175 1.72 -16.04 4.76
C LYS A 175 0.40 -16.66 4.29
N ALA A 176 0.07 -17.85 4.77
CA ALA A 176 -1.20 -18.50 4.45
C ALA A 176 -2.39 -17.72 5.01
N GLN A 177 -2.26 -17.12 6.20
CA GLN A 177 -3.30 -16.24 6.76
C GLN A 177 -3.50 -14.99 5.91
N ALA A 178 -2.41 -14.28 5.58
CA ALA A 178 -2.47 -13.07 4.75
C ALA A 178 -3.09 -13.33 3.36
N GLN A 179 -2.74 -14.45 2.72
CA GLN A 179 -3.35 -14.85 1.44
C GLN A 179 -4.85 -15.16 1.57
N GLY A 180 -5.26 -15.80 2.67
CA GLY A 180 -6.67 -16.04 2.97
C GLY A 180 -7.46 -14.74 3.08
N SER A 181 -6.96 -13.77 3.85
CA SER A 181 -7.57 -12.46 4.02
C SER A 181 -7.66 -11.69 2.69
N ALA A 182 -6.60 -11.72 1.88
CA ALA A 182 -6.57 -11.10 0.55
C ALA A 182 -7.65 -11.69 -0.40
N GLN A 183 -7.81 -13.02 -0.40
CA GLN A 183 -8.81 -13.66 -1.25
C GLN A 183 -10.25 -13.29 -0.84
N VAL A 184 -10.51 -13.17 0.47
CA VAL A 184 -11.82 -12.73 0.97
C VAL A 184 -12.10 -11.29 0.56
N ARG A 185 -11.13 -10.38 0.64
CA ARG A 185 -11.27 -8.99 0.17
C ARG A 185 -11.58 -8.90 -1.32
N GLU A 186 -10.87 -9.67 -2.14
CA GLU A 186 -11.13 -9.71 -3.58
C GLU A 186 -12.56 -10.18 -3.89
N ASN A 187 -13.08 -11.15 -3.13
CA ASN A 187 -14.44 -11.63 -3.28
C ASN A 187 -15.48 -10.57 -2.87
N ILE A 188 -15.21 -9.80 -1.81
CA ILE A 188 -16.05 -8.67 -1.39
C ILE A 188 -16.12 -7.62 -2.50
N GLU A 189 -15.00 -7.23 -3.08
CA GLU A 189 -14.96 -6.23 -4.15
C GLU A 189 -15.71 -6.71 -5.40
N LYS A 190 -15.51 -7.98 -5.81
CA LYS A 190 -16.29 -8.58 -6.90
C LYS A 190 -17.79 -8.53 -6.63
N LEU A 191 -18.20 -8.80 -5.38
CA LEU A 191 -19.61 -8.77 -4.98
C LEU A 191 -20.18 -7.34 -5.04
N ARG A 192 -19.40 -6.34 -4.63
CA ARG A 192 -19.80 -4.92 -4.68
C ARG A 192 -19.96 -4.43 -6.11
N LEU A 193 -19.05 -4.79 -7.01
CA LEU A 193 -19.19 -4.50 -8.44
C LEU A 193 -20.44 -5.16 -9.03
N GLN A 194 -20.73 -6.40 -8.64
CA GLN A 194 -21.97 -7.08 -9.04
C GLN A 194 -23.22 -6.36 -8.51
N ILE A 195 -23.22 -5.92 -7.25
CA ILE A 195 -24.32 -5.15 -6.67
C ILE A 195 -24.56 -3.87 -7.48
N GLU A 196 -23.50 -3.13 -7.83
CA GLU A 196 -23.61 -1.92 -8.63
C GLU A 196 -24.15 -2.22 -10.04
N GLU A 197 -23.68 -3.30 -10.66
CA GLU A 197 -24.15 -3.76 -11.97
C GLU A 197 -25.65 -4.12 -11.96
N TYR A 198 -26.09 -4.91 -10.97
CA TYR A 198 -27.50 -5.30 -10.83
C TYR A 198 -28.39 -4.09 -10.48
N THR A 199 -27.87 -3.14 -9.70
CA THR A 199 -28.57 -1.88 -9.40
C THR A 199 -28.81 -1.08 -10.67
N ARG A 200 -27.80 -0.94 -11.54
CA ARG A 200 -27.95 -0.26 -12.85
C ARG A 200 -28.91 -0.99 -13.79
N LYS A 201 -28.98 -2.32 -13.70
CA LYS A 201 -29.91 -3.17 -14.48
C LYS A 201 -31.34 -3.19 -13.92
N GLY A 202 -31.57 -2.71 -12.70
CA GLY A 202 -32.87 -2.71 -12.03
C GLY A 202 -33.29 -4.06 -11.44
N ASP A 203 -32.37 -5.02 -11.28
CA ASP A 203 -32.66 -6.32 -10.65
C ASP A 203 -32.49 -6.24 -9.12
N PHE A 204 -33.50 -5.67 -8.47
CA PHE A 204 -33.48 -5.44 -7.02
C PHE A 204 -33.54 -6.74 -6.18
N ASN A 205 -34.04 -7.84 -6.76
CA ASN A 205 -34.06 -9.14 -6.07
C ASN A 205 -32.64 -9.66 -5.86
N LYS A 206 -31.81 -9.59 -6.91
CA LYS A 206 -30.39 -9.97 -6.82
C LYS A 206 -29.60 -9.02 -5.95
N VAL A 207 -29.87 -7.71 -6.02
CA VAL A 207 -29.25 -6.73 -5.12
C VAL A 207 -29.52 -7.08 -3.66
N ALA A 208 -30.76 -7.39 -3.28
CA ALA A 208 -31.09 -7.75 -1.90
C ALA A 208 -30.39 -9.04 -1.43
N GLU A 209 -30.33 -10.09 -2.28
CA GLU A 209 -29.62 -11.35 -1.98
C GLU A 209 -28.13 -11.10 -1.70
N LEU A 210 -27.48 -10.29 -2.53
CA LEU A 210 -26.05 -10.00 -2.42
C LEU A 210 -25.76 -9.05 -1.24
N GLN A 211 -26.53 -7.97 -1.12
CA GLN A 211 -26.29 -6.90 -0.15
C GLN A 211 -26.62 -7.32 1.29
N TYR A 212 -27.66 -8.13 1.52
CA TYR A 212 -28.08 -8.53 2.86
C TYR A 212 -27.77 -9.99 3.19
N GLY A 213 -27.40 -10.81 2.21
CA GLY A 213 -26.99 -12.20 2.42
C GLY A 213 -25.47 -12.37 2.38
N LYS A 214 -24.91 -12.37 1.16
CA LYS A 214 -23.50 -12.76 0.94
C LYS A 214 -22.48 -11.72 1.40
N LEU A 215 -22.77 -10.42 1.22
CA LEU A 215 -21.83 -9.36 1.57
C LEU A 215 -21.53 -9.32 3.07
N PRO A 216 -22.54 -9.32 3.98
CA PRO A 216 -22.29 -9.34 5.42
C PRO A 216 -21.57 -10.61 5.90
N GLU A 217 -21.83 -11.76 5.27
CA GLU A 217 -21.13 -13.01 5.57
C GLU A 217 -19.63 -12.91 5.28
N LEU A 218 -19.26 -12.40 4.11
CA LEU A 218 -17.87 -12.21 3.73
C LEU A 218 -17.19 -11.12 4.58
N GLU A 219 -17.87 -10.02 4.88
CA GLU A 219 -17.34 -8.96 5.77
C GLU A 219 -17.08 -9.49 7.19
N LYS A 220 -17.95 -10.38 7.69
CA LYS A 220 -17.74 -11.04 8.98
C LYS A 220 -16.54 -11.98 8.93
N GLN A 221 -16.42 -12.80 7.87
CA GLN A 221 -15.26 -13.67 7.67
C GLN A 221 -13.96 -12.87 7.60
N LEU A 222 -13.97 -11.74 6.90
CA LEU A 222 -12.81 -10.85 6.80
C LEU A 222 -12.42 -10.29 8.18
N LYS A 223 -13.39 -9.78 8.95
CA LYS A 223 -13.14 -9.28 10.31
C LYS A 223 -12.58 -10.36 11.22
N GLU A 224 -13.09 -11.59 11.14
CA GLU A 224 -12.58 -12.72 11.92
C GLU A 224 -11.16 -13.10 11.51
N ALA A 225 -10.83 -13.03 10.21
CA ALA A 225 -9.48 -13.27 9.71
C ALA A 225 -8.50 -12.18 10.17
N GLN A 226 -8.86 -10.91 10.00
CA GLN A 226 -8.08 -9.75 10.46
C GLN A 226 -7.90 -9.75 11.99
N ALA A 227 -8.93 -10.13 12.76
CA ALA A 227 -8.81 -10.23 14.21
C ALA A 227 -7.86 -11.36 14.65
N LYS A 228 -7.76 -12.46 13.88
CA LYS A 228 -6.77 -13.52 14.14
C LYS A 228 -5.36 -13.08 13.78
N GLU A 229 -5.19 -12.27 12.75
CA GLU A 229 -3.91 -11.65 12.39
C GLU A 229 -3.46 -10.66 13.47
N ALA A 230 -4.35 -9.76 13.90
CA ALA A 230 -4.06 -8.79 14.96
C ALA A 230 -3.91 -9.42 16.35
N GLY A 231 -4.67 -10.48 16.66
CA GLY A 231 -4.62 -11.17 17.95
C GLY A 231 -3.32 -11.93 18.20
N LYS A 232 -2.65 -12.40 17.13
CA LYS A 232 -1.31 -13.01 17.23
C LYS A 232 -0.20 -11.97 17.46
N ALA A 233 -0.41 -10.71 17.07
CA ALA A 233 0.52 -9.62 17.40
C ALA A 233 0.57 -9.34 18.92
N ALA A 234 -0.45 -9.75 19.68
CA ALA A 234 -0.52 -9.58 21.14
C ALA A 234 0.28 -10.63 21.92
N GLU A 235 0.71 -11.75 21.32
CA GLU A 235 1.55 -12.78 21.97
C GLU A 235 3.05 -12.41 22.00
N GLY A 236 3.40 -11.19 21.56
CA GLY A 236 4.67 -10.54 21.85
C GLY A 236 5.36 -10.01 20.57
N PRO A 237 6.04 -8.86 20.65
CA PRO A 237 6.69 -8.20 19.51
C PRO A 237 7.87 -8.98 18.89
N ALA A 238 8.24 -10.14 19.45
CA ALA A 238 9.44 -10.88 19.08
C ALA A 238 9.23 -11.99 18.04
N ARG A 239 7.98 -12.29 17.64
CA ARG A 239 7.69 -13.42 16.72
C ARG A 239 6.93 -13.08 15.45
N GLN A 240 6.48 -11.84 15.28
CA GLN A 240 5.80 -11.44 14.05
C GLN A 240 6.82 -11.23 12.94
N LEU A 241 6.77 -12.06 11.89
CA LEU A 241 7.71 -12.00 10.77
C LEU A 241 7.18 -11.16 9.61
N LEU A 242 5.87 -11.10 9.45
CA LEU A 242 5.20 -10.33 8.42
C LEU A 242 4.44 -9.13 9.01
N ARG A 243 4.73 -7.95 8.46
CA ARG A 243 3.89 -6.77 8.63
C ARG A 243 2.89 -6.74 7.49
N THR A 244 1.60 -6.67 7.79
CA THR A 244 0.52 -6.60 6.79
C THR A 244 -0.19 -5.26 6.79
N GLN A 245 0.24 -4.34 7.67
CA GLN A 245 -0.44 -3.06 7.91
C GLN A 245 0.48 -1.88 7.55
N VAL A 246 -0.10 -0.88 6.90
CA VAL A 246 0.51 0.42 6.67
C VAL A 246 0.08 1.36 7.80
N GLY A 247 1.05 1.74 8.63
CA GLY A 247 0.94 2.69 9.72
C GLY A 247 1.47 4.08 9.37
N ALA A 248 1.38 4.99 10.34
CA ALA A 248 1.95 6.33 10.21
C ALA A 248 3.49 6.30 10.06
N GLU A 249 4.15 5.30 10.67
CA GLU A 249 5.60 5.11 10.58
C GLU A 249 6.04 4.80 9.14
N GLU A 250 5.35 3.89 8.45
CA GLU A 250 5.65 3.55 7.06
C GLU A 250 5.51 4.76 6.14
N ILE A 251 4.49 5.59 6.35
CA ILE A 251 4.32 6.84 5.61
C ILE A 251 5.48 7.80 5.90
N ALA A 252 5.84 7.98 7.16
CA ALA A 252 6.93 8.85 7.55
C ALA A 252 8.28 8.37 6.97
N GLU A 253 8.51 7.06 6.86
CA GLU A 253 9.68 6.49 6.20
C GLU A 253 9.74 6.82 4.70
N VAL A 254 8.61 6.73 4.00
CA VAL A 254 8.51 7.09 2.58
C VAL A 254 8.79 8.58 2.40
N VAL A 255 8.16 9.45 3.20
CA VAL A 255 8.40 10.90 3.17
C VAL A 255 9.86 11.22 3.51
N SER A 256 10.44 10.51 4.48
CA SER A 256 11.85 10.67 4.86
C SER A 256 12.79 10.35 3.71
N ARG A 257 12.51 9.30 2.95
CA ARG A 257 13.28 8.94 1.75
C ARG A 257 13.14 9.99 0.65
N ALA A 258 11.93 10.49 0.41
CA ALA A 258 11.66 11.47 -0.62
C ALA A 258 12.28 12.85 -0.32
N THR A 259 12.28 13.25 0.96
CA THR A 259 12.66 14.62 1.39
C THR A 259 14.04 14.70 2.05
N GLY A 260 14.63 13.57 2.43
CA GLY A 260 15.88 13.49 3.20
C GLY A 260 15.75 13.92 4.67
N ILE A 261 14.55 14.24 5.14
CA ILE A 261 14.31 14.67 6.52
C ILE A 261 14.16 13.41 7.40
N PRO A 262 14.90 13.29 8.52
CA PRO A 262 14.80 12.10 9.39
C PRO A 262 13.42 11.90 9.99
N VAL A 263 12.92 10.65 10.00
CA VAL A 263 11.62 10.25 10.59
C VAL A 263 11.45 10.77 12.02
N ALA A 264 12.50 10.68 12.85
CA ALA A 264 12.47 11.14 14.23
C ALA A 264 12.05 12.61 14.38
N LYS A 265 12.43 13.48 13.43
CA LYS A 265 12.04 14.90 13.42
C LYS A 265 10.60 15.12 12.97
N MET A 266 10.05 14.22 12.15
CA MET A 266 8.65 14.30 11.69
C MET A 266 7.69 13.84 12.80
N MET A 267 8.00 12.72 13.44
CA MET A 267 7.13 12.11 14.47
C MET A 267 7.14 12.88 15.81
N GLN A 268 8.13 13.74 16.06
CA GLN A 268 8.20 14.54 17.27
C GLN A 268 7.06 15.56 17.37
N GLY A 269 6.64 16.14 16.23
CA GLY A 269 5.53 17.08 16.19
C GLY A 269 4.14 16.48 16.44
N GLU A 270 3.95 15.17 16.21
CA GLU A 270 2.72 14.47 16.57
C GLU A 270 2.67 14.13 18.07
N LYS A 271 3.80 13.72 18.65
CA LYS A 271 3.91 13.46 20.10
C LYS A 271 3.65 14.70 20.94
N ASP A 272 4.15 15.86 20.51
CA ASP A 272 3.96 17.13 21.22
C ASP A 272 2.53 17.71 21.10
N LYS A 273 1.72 17.26 20.13
CA LYS A 273 0.29 17.64 20.00
C LYS A 273 -0.64 16.80 20.88
N LEU A 274 -0.18 15.64 21.35
CA LEU A 274 -0.94 14.70 22.19
C LEU A 274 -0.69 14.86 23.70
N LEU A 275 0.31 15.66 24.07
CA LEU A 275 0.63 16.07 25.45
C LEU A 275 0.04 17.45 25.76
#